data_AF-A0A9E4PXX5-F1
#
_entry.id   AF-A0A9E4PXX5-F1
#
_cell.length_a   1.000
_cell.length_b   1.000
_cell.length_c   1.000
_cell.angle_alpha   90.00
_cell.angle_beta   90.00
_cell.angle_gamma   90.00
#
_symmetry.space_group_name_H-M   'P 1'
#
loop_
_entity.id
_entity.type
_entity.pdbx_description
1 polymer ?
#
loop_
_entity_poly.entity_id
_entity_poly.type
_entity_poly.pdbx_seq_one_letter_code
_entity_poly.pdbx_strand_id
1 'polypeptide(L)'
;MSSHQTLGLTMNFAETLVILRQKSGRSRYRLAQYCGISEPYILRLESGERANPSRDVVLMLGLALQKGSEDMDIWDIDVLLLSAGYAPLRRRGNTGTAFA
;
A
#
# COMPACT_ATOMS: atom_id res chain seq x y z
N MET A 1 -7.60 22.26 -10.58
CA MET A 1 -7.07 21.84 -9.26
C MET A 1 -7.04 20.32 -9.19
N SER A 2 -6.12 19.69 -9.92
CA SER A 2 -5.83 18.26 -9.78
C SER A 2 -4.35 18.07 -10.04
N SER A 3 -3.55 18.43 -9.04
CA SER A 3 -2.13 18.12 -9.01
C SER A 3 -2.00 16.63 -8.71
N HIS A 4 -2.05 15.80 -9.75
CA HIS A 4 -1.39 14.50 -9.73
C HIS A 4 0.12 14.76 -9.68
N GLN A 5 0.62 15.21 -8.52
CA GLN A 5 2.05 15.21 -8.25
C GLN A 5 2.46 13.76 -8.02
N THR A 6 2.82 13.13 -9.13
CA THR A 6 3.70 11.97 -9.18
C THR A 6 4.98 12.32 -8.43
N LEU A 7 5.04 12.01 -7.14
CA LEU A 7 6.26 12.07 -6.36
C LEU A 7 7.18 10.97 -6.86
N GLY A 8 8.15 11.36 -7.69
CA GLY A 8 9.30 10.54 -8.08
C GLY A 8 10.24 10.33 -6.89
N LEU A 9 9.77 9.58 -5.89
CA LEU A 9 10.55 9.08 -4.76
C LEU A 9 10.87 7.62 -5.03
N THR A 10 12.15 7.26 -4.94
CA THR A 10 12.61 5.88 -4.71
C THR A 10 11.62 5.15 -3.80
N MET A 11 10.89 4.18 -4.35
CA MET A 11 9.74 3.57 -3.68
C MET A 11 10.17 2.64 -2.54
N ASN A 12 10.69 3.21 -1.44
CA ASN A 12 10.89 2.47 -0.21
C ASN A 12 9.52 2.08 0.36
N PHE A 13 9.28 0.78 0.54
CA PHE A 13 8.03 0.25 1.09
C PHE A 13 7.68 0.88 2.44
N ALA A 14 8.67 1.04 3.32
CA ALA A 14 8.47 1.56 4.67
C ALA A 14 7.88 2.98 4.65
N GLU A 15 8.50 3.87 3.87
CA GLU A 15 8.04 5.25 3.69
C GLU A 15 6.67 5.31 3.01
N THR A 16 6.47 4.49 1.97
CA THR A 16 5.19 4.41 1.25
C THR A 16 4.05 4.00 2.19
N LEU A 17 4.28 3.00 3.05
CA LEU A 17 3.29 2.54 4.03
C LEU A 17 2.95 3.65 5.05
N VAL A 18 3.95 4.39 5.53
CA VAL A 18 3.73 5.52 6.46
C VAL A 18 2.86 6.59 5.80
N ILE A 19 3.21 7.00 4.58
CA ILE A 19 2.49 8.04 3.82
C ILE A 19 1.03 7.62 3.62
N LEU A 20 0.79 6.40 3.12
CA LEU A 20 -0.57 5.93 2.85
C LEU A 20 -1.38 5.71 4.14
N ARG A 21 -0.75 5.30 5.24
CA ARG A 21 -1.42 5.20 6.54
C ARG A 21 -1.84 6.57 7.07
N GLN A 22 -0.98 7.58 6.93
CA GLN A 22 -1.31 8.96 7.30
C GLN A 22 -2.41 9.54 6.40
N LYS A 23 -2.29 9.34 5.08
CA LYS A 23 -3.29 9.74 4.08
C LYS A 23 -4.67 9.14 4.38
N SER A 24 -4.71 7.87 4.77
CA SER A 24 -5.97 7.20 5.16
C SER A 24 -6.52 7.59 6.54
N GLY A 25 -5.82 8.45 7.30
CA GLY A 25 -6.25 8.91 8.63
C GLY A 25 -6.14 7.85 9.74
N ARG A 26 -5.31 6.82 9.53
CA ARG A 26 -5.30 5.63 10.42
C ARG A 26 -4.16 5.65 11.42
N SER A 27 -4.45 5.28 12.66
CA SER A 27 -3.39 4.83 13.57
C SER A 27 -2.90 3.43 13.19
N ARG A 28 -1.68 3.05 13.60
CA ARG A 28 -1.17 1.69 13.42
C ARG A 28 -2.07 0.66 14.10
N TYR A 29 -2.55 0.96 15.32
CA TYR A 29 -3.56 0.16 16.01
C TYR A 29 -4.82 -0.09 15.18
N ARG A 30 -5.42 0.96 14.60
CA ARG A 30 -6.64 0.80 13.77
C ARG A 30 -6.36 0.03 12.48
N LEU A 31 -5.17 0.22 11.88
CA LEU A 31 -4.76 -0.54 10.72
C LEU A 31 -4.64 -2.04 11.07
N ALA A 32 -3.94 -2.35 12.17
CA ALA A 32 -3.79 -3.71 12.70
C ALA A 32 -5.13 -4.41 12.91
N GLN A 33 -6.11 -3.74 13.52
CA GLN A 33 -7.45 -4.28 13.72
C GLN A 33 -8.17 -4.64 12.42
N TYR A 34 -7.90 -3.92 11.31
CA TYR A 34 -8.62 -4.14 10.05
C TYR A 34 -7.95 -5.16 9.15
N CYS A 35 -6.63 -5.25 9.16
CA CYS A 35 -5.92 -6.27 8.39
C CYS A 35 -5.65 -7.56 9.20
N GLY A 36 -5.89 -7.60 10.51
CA GLY A 36 -5.57 -8.79 11.33
C GLY A 36 -4.07 -9.04 11.49
N ILE A 37 -3.26 -8.01 11.23
CA ILE A 37 -1.81 -8.02 11.35
C ILE A 37 -1.44 -7.30 12.65
N SER A 38 -0.44 -7.79 13.39
CA SER A 38 -0.07 -7.18 14.67
C SER A 38 0.50 -5.76 14.50
N GLU A 39 0.12 -4.85 15.38
CA GLU A 39 0.66 -3.48 15.40
C GLU A 39 2.19 -3.41 15.50
N PRO A 40 2.88 -4.26 16.30
CA PRO A 40 4.35 -4.29 16.32
C PRO A 40 4.96 -4.74 14.99
N TYR A 41 4.27 -5.56 14.19
CA TYR A 41 4.77 -5.93 12.87
C TYR A 41 4.59 -4.79 11.87
N ILE A 42 3.48 -4.06 11.92
CA ILE A 42 3.29 -2.83 11.14
C ILE A 42 4.37 -1.80 11.47
N LEU A 43 4.69 -1.61 12.76
CA LEU A 43 5.79 -0.73 13.18
C LEU A 43 7.14 -1.16 12.57
N ARG A 44 7.44 -2.46 12.55
CA ARG A 44 8.67 -3.00 11.96
C ARG A 44 8.73 -2.82 10.44
N LEU A 45 7.58 -2.86 9.77
CA LEU A 45 7.47 -2.54 8.34
C LEU A 45 7.71 -1.04 8.09
N GLU A 46 7.07 -0.17 8.87
CA GLU A 46 7.21 1.31 8.75
C GLU A 46 8.61 1.82 9.11
N SER A 47 9.33 1.12 9.99
CA SER A 47 10.70 1.47 10.37
C SER A 47 11.77 0.85 9.48
N GLY A 48 11.40 -0.07 8.58
CA GLY A 48 12.34 -0.82 7.75
C GLY A 48 13.08 -1.95 8.48
N GLU A 49 12.84 -2.17 9.77
CA GLU A 49 13.41 -3.30 10.54
C GLU A 49 13.00 -4.64 9.92
N ARG A 50 11.79 -4.71 9.36
CA ARG A 50 11.35 -5.84 8.53
C ARG A 50 11.09 -5.37 7.11
N ALA A 51 11.82 -5.95 6.16
CA ALA A 51 11.64 -5.76 4.74
C ALA A 51 10.89 -6.94 4.09
N ASN A 52 10.46 -6.75 2.84
CA ASN A 52 9.86 -7.78 1.97
C ASN A 52 8.64 -8.50 2.60
N PRO A 53 7.55 -7.78 2.94
CA PRO A 53 6.28 -8.43 3.25
C PRO A 53 5.79 -9.28 2.07
N SER A 54 5.06 -10.37 2.35
CA SER A 54 4.45 -11.15 1.28
C SER A 54 3.40 -10.32 0.53
N ARG A 55 3.12 -10.68 -0.73
CA ARG A 55 2.11 -9.99 -1.54
C ARG A 55 0.74 -9.95 -0.85
N ASP A 56 0.36 -11.02 -0.19
CA ASP A 56 -0.91 -11.10 0.53
C ASP A 56 -0.95 -10.11 1.70
N VAL A 57 0.15 -9.97 2.46
CA VAL A 57 0.29 -8.95 3.51
C VAL A 57 0.12 -7.55 2.92
N VAL A 58 0.75 -7.27 1.77
CA VAL A 58 0.65 -5.98 1.09
C VAL A 58 -0.80 -5.68 0.68
N LEU A 59 -1.51 -6.69 0.15
CA LEU A 59 -2.94 -6.56 -0.21
C LEU A 59 -3.83 -6.36 1.02
N MET A 60 -3.58 -7.10 2.10
CA MET A 60 -4.32 -6.94 3.36
C MET A 60 -4.14 -5.53 3.94
N LEU A 61 -2.92 -4.99 3.88
CA LEU A 61 -2.66 -3.60 4.25
C LEU A 61 -3.39 -2.63 3.33
N GLY A 62 -3.32 -2.81 2.00
CA GLY A 62 -4.01 -1.95 1.03
C GLY A 62 -5.53 -1.91 1.22
N LEU A 63 -6.17 -3.06 1.40
CA LEU A 63 -7.61 -3.16 1.70
C LEU A 63 -7.96 -2.49 3.03
N ALA A 64 -7.13 -2.70 4.05
CA ALA A 64 -7.35 -2.09 5.36
C ALA A 64 -7.17 -0.57 5.33
N LEU A 65 -6.21 -0.04 4.56
CA LEU A 65 -6.01 1.39 4.36
C LEU A 65 -7.22 2.04 3.69
N GLN A 66 -7.73 1.44 2.62
CA GLN A 66 -8.87 1.94 1.86
C GLN A 66 -10.20 1.91 2.64
N LYS A 67 -10.38 0.97 3.56
CA LYS A 67 -11.66 0.76 4.26
C LYS A 67 -12.18 2.04 4.93
N GLY A 68 -13.22 2.68 4.38
CA GLY A 68 -13.80 3.89 4.98
C GLY A 68 -12.89 5.13 4.97
N SER A 69 -11.88 5.15 4.10
CA SER A 69 -11.13 6.37 3.78
C SER A 69 -11.63 6.92 2.44
N GLU A 70 -11.95 8.22 2.41
CA GLU A 70 -12.39 8.91 1.18
C GLU A 70 -11.19 9.41 0.34
N ASP A 71 -10.03 9.58 0.97
CA ASP A 71 -8.82 10.09 0.31
C ASP A 71 -8.04 9.00 -0.44
N MET A 72 -8.33 7.73 -0.16
CA MET A 72 -7.64 6.57 -0.74
C MET A 72 -8.29 6.13 -2.06
N ASP A 73 -7.47 5.92 -3.09
CA ASP A 73 -7.90 5.37 -4.36
C ASP A 73 -7.16 4.06 -4.73
N ILE A 74 -7.51 3.49 -5.89
CA ILE A 74 -6.90 2.24 -6.36
C ILE A 74 -5.41 2.39 -6.72
N TRP A 75 -4.99 3.61 -7.07
CA TRP A 75 -3.61 3.90 -7.47
C TRP A 75 -2.68 3.93 -6.28
N ASP A 76 -3.18 4.34 -5.11
CA ASP A 76 -2.44 4.21 -3.85
C ASP A 76 -2.09 2.74 -3.54
N ILE A 77 -3.00 1.81 -3.85
CA ILE A 77 -2.73 0.37 -3.68
C ILE A 77 -1.69 -0.12 -4.68
N ASP A 78 -1.72 0.37 -5.93
CA ASP A 78 -0.69 0.07 -6.92
C ASP A 78 0.69 0.58 -6.49
N VAL A 79 0.76 1.79 -5.93
CA VAL A 79 2.01 2.35 -5.37
C VAL A 79 2.52 1.49 -4.22
N LEU A 80 1.64 1.04 -3.33
CA LEU A 80 2.02 0.16 -2.23
C LEU A 80 2.58 -1.19 -2.75
N LEU A 81 1.93 -1.79 -3.76
CA LEU A 81 2.41 -3.03 -4.39
C LEU A 81 3.76 -2.85 -5.08
N LEU A 82 3.93 -1.78 -5.85
CA LEU A 82 5.16 -1.47 -6.57
C LEU A 82 6.32 -1.22 -5.60
N SER A 83 6.09 -0.50 -4.50
CA SER A 83 7.10 -0.26 -3.46
C SER A 83 7.56 -1.53 -2.74
N ALA A 84 6.72 -2.57 -2.71
CA ALA A 84 7.05 -3.89 -2.18
C ALA A 84 7.68 -4.83 -3.23
N GLY A 85 7.91 -4.37 -4.47
CA GLY A 85 8.45 -5.19 -5.56
C GLY A 85 7.43 -6.09 -6.25
N TYR A 86 6.13 -5.84 -6.08
CA TYR A 86 5.05 -6.60 -6.72
C TYR A 86 4.43 -5.85 -7.90
N ALA A 87 3.89 -6.62 -8.84
CA ALA A 87 3.10 -6.07 -9.93
C ALA A 87 1.80 -5.40 -9.42
N PRO A 88 1.36 -4.29 -10.05
CA PRO A 88 0.14 -3.59 -9.70
C PRO A 88 -1.10 -4.47 -9.91
N LEU A 89 -2.26 -4.02 -9.42
CA LEU A 89 -3.51 -4.73 -9.60
C LEU A 89 -3.88 -4.80 -11.09
N ARG A 90 -4.07 -6.02 -11.59
CA ARG A 90 -4.58 -6.23 -12.94
C ARG A 90 -6.03 -5.72 -13.01
N ARG A 91 -6.28 -4.80 -13.94
CA ARG A 91 -7.64 -4.35 -14.26
C ARG A 91 -8.41 -5.50 -14.90
N ARG A 92 -9.57 -5.85 -14.35
CA ARG A 92 -10.48 -6.82 -14.98
C ARG A 92 -10.87 -6.28 -16.37
N GLY A 93 -10.68 -7.10 -17.41
CA GLY A 93 -10.87 -6.70 -18.82
C GLY A 93 -9.64 -6.12 -19.51
N ASN A 94 -8.57 -5.81 -18.76
CA ASN A 94 -7.25 -5.58 -19.35
C ASN A 94 -6.57 -6.94 -19.50
N THR A 95 -6.96 -7.69 -20.54
CA THR A 95 -6.16 -8.81 -21.04
C THR A 95 -4.87 -8.18 -21.51
N GLY A 96 -3.88 -8.08 -20.61
CA GLY A 96 -2.55 -7.62 -20.97
C GLY A 96 -2.19 -8.36 -22.24
N THR A 97 -2.05 -7.62 -23.33
CA THR A 97 -1.50 -8.16 -24.56
C THR A 97 -0.25 -8.89 -24.15
N ALA A 98 -0.31 -10.21 -24.26
CA ALA A 98 0.83 -11.08 -24.09
C ALA A 98 1.89 -10.51 -25.03
N PHE A 99 2.96 -9.96 -24.46
CA PHE A 99 4.15 -9.68 -25.25
C PHE A 99 4.72 -11.06 -25.59
N ALA A 100 4.43 -11.48 -26.82
CA ALA A 100 5.14 -12.52 -27.55
C ALA A 100 6.58 -12.05 -27.85
#